data_AF-A0A3D1SM98-F1
#
_entry.id   AF-A0A3D1SM98-F1
#
_cell.length_a   1.000
_cell.length_b   1.000
_cell.length_c   1.000
_cell.angle_alpha   90.00
_cell.angle_beta   90.00
_cell.angle_gamma   90.00
#
_symmetry.space_group_name_H-M   'P 1'
#
loop_
_entity.id
_entity.type
_entity.pdbx_description
1 polymer ?
#
loop_
_entity_poly.entity_id
_entity_poly.type
_entity_poly.pdbx_seq_one_letter_code
_entity_poly.pdbx_strand_id
1 'polypeptide(L)'
;GCEPNEINKRLGLVETCEVLSWTLDPDAMTGRDQYGHTIALHPFMGVMGLPPDEPGIHPTNPPRFCGGNIDCKELVAGSTLYLPITLPEALFSVGDGHAVQGDGEVSGVALECPMECVDLTFYLRDDLPLTTPRIHSSKGWMTLGFHENLHEASYIAVDAMLDLMVEQYQISRPQAIALASLVVDVRVTQIA
;
A
#
# COMPACT_ATOMS: atom_id res chain seq x y z
N GLY A 1 -14.53 4.76 10.07
CA GLY A 1 -15.90 4.82 9.55
C GLY A 1 -16.19 3.57 8.75
N CYS A 2 -17.28 3.53 8.00
CA CYS A 2 -17.59 2.47 7.03
C CYS A 2 -18.05 3.19 5.76
N GLU A 3 -17.18 3.18 4.75
CA GLU A 3 -17.48 3.79 3.46
C GLU A 3 -18.42 2.91 2.63
N PRO A 4 -19.15 3.47 1.64
CA PRO A 4 -20.04 2.71 0.77
C PRO A 4 -19.30 1.76 -0.21
N ASN A 5 -18.59 0.75 0.30
CA ASN A 5 -17.91 -0.27 -0.48
C ASN A 5 -18.71 -1.58 -0.63
N GLU A 6 -18.23 -2.49 -1.48
CA GLU A 6 -18.91 -3.76 -1.75
C GLU A 6 -19.00 -4.69 -0.53
N ILE A 7 -18.01 -4.66 0.37
CA ILE A 7 -18.02 -5.44 1.62
C ILE A 7 -19.15 -4.94 2.52
N ASN A 8 -19.20 -3.65 2.79
CA ASN A 8 -20.19 -3.01 3.64
C ASN A 8 -21.60 -3.15 3.06
N LYS A 9 -21.77 -3.08 1.73
CA LYS A 9 -23.03 -3.39 1.05
C LYS A 9 -23.47 -4.83 1.29
N ARG A 10 -22.57 -5.81 1.07
CA ARG A 10 -22.87 -7.25 1.25
C ARG A 10 -23.18 -7.61 2.70
N LEU A 11 -22.56 -6.93 3.66
CA LEU A 11 -22.79 -7.11 5.09
C LEU A 11 -24.00 -6.32 5.61
N GLY A 12 -24.63 -5.48 4.78
CA GLY A 12 -25.78 -4.67 5.19
C GLY A 12 -25.43 -3.54 6.17
N LEU A 13 -24.20 -3.02 6.11
CA LEU A 13 -23.66 -2.04 7.07
C LEU A 13 -23.65 -0.59 6.55
N VAL A 14 -24.02 -0.35 5.28
CA VAL A 14 -23.97 0.99 4.66
C VAL A 14 -24.86 2.01 5.39
N GLU A 15 -26.04 1.59 5.84
CA GLU A 15 -27.01 2.49 6.49
C GLU A 15 -26.82 2.62 8.01
N THR A 16 -26.08 1.68 8.62
CA THR A 16 -25.89 1.57 10.07
C THR A 16 -24.45 1.84 10.49
N CYS A 17 -23.67 2.48 9.61
CA CYS A 17 -22.27 2.79 9.84
C CYS A 17 -22.08 3.64 11.10
N GLU A 18 -21.13 3.22 11.92
CA GLU A 18 -20.67 3.96 13.08
C GLU A 18 -19.32 4.65 12.82
N VAL A 19 -19.15 5.85 13.38
CA VAL A 19 -17.91 6.59 13.35
C VAL A 19 -17.20 6.46 14.70
N LEU A 20 -16.01 5.88 14.69
CA LEU A 20 -15.11 5.88 15.85
C LEU A 20 -14.27 7.15 15.83
N SER A 21 -14.39 7.96 16.88
CA SER A 21 -13.61 9.18 17.09
C SER A 21 -12.42 8.87 17.99
N TRP A 22 -11.21 9.02 17.47
CA TRP A 22 -9.99 8.62 18.15
C TRP A 22 -9.24 9.82 18.72
N THR A 23 -8.81 9.70 19.97
CA THR A 23 -7.75 10.56 20.53
C THR A 23 -6.42 9.84 20.37
N LEU A 24 -5.45 10.49 19.72
CA LEU A 24 -4.13 9.93 19.44
C LEU A 24 -3.11 10.45 20.44
N ASP A 25 -2.31 9.55 20.99
CA ASP A 25 -1.13 9.83 21.80
C ASP A 25 0.13 9.44 20.99
N PRO A 26 0.82 10.42 20.37
CA PRO A 26 2.00 10.17 19.55
C PRO A 26 3.24 9.80 20.38
N ASP A 27 3.29 10.14 21.67
CA ASP A 27 4.41 9.78 22.55
C ASP A 27 4.30 8.31 22.97
N ALA A 28 3.10 7.86 23.32
CA ALA A 28 2.82 6.48 23.67
C ALA A 28 2.60 5.56 22.44
N MET A 29 2.42 6.14 21.25
CA MET A 29 2.01 5.44 20.03
C MET A 29 0.72 4.63 20.23
N THR A 30 -0.29 5.25 20.83
CA THR A 30 -1.60 4.62 21.07
C THR A 30 -2.77 5.53 20.67
N GLY A 31 -3.88 4.93 20.27
CA GLY A 31 -5.15 5.61 20.03
C GLY A 31 -6.25 5.07 20.95
N ARG A 32 -7.14 5.94 21.43
CA ARG A 32 -8.31 5.55 22.22
C ARG A 32 -9.60 6.17 21.68
N ASP A 33 -10.65 5.37 21.54
CA ASP A 33 -11.95 5.83 21.03
C ASP A 33 -12.95 6.23 22.14
N GLN A 34 -14.15 6.67 21.74
CA GLN A 34 -15.21 7.08 22.67
C GLN A 34 -15.78 5.94 23.54
N TYR A 35 -15.53 4.67 23.17
CA TYR A 35 -15.97 3.49 23.90
C TYR A 35 -14.89 2.91 24.81
N GLY A 36 -13.68 3.47 24.74
CA GLY A 36 -12.54 3.06 25.54
C GLY A 36 -11.71 1.94 24.92
N HIS A 37 -11.95 1.57 23.67
CA HIS A 37 -11.05 0.69 22.92
C HIS A 37 -9.70 1.37 22.75
N THR A 38 -8.62 0.60 22.87
CA THR A 38 -7.24 1.12 22.74
C THR A 38 -6.50 0.30 21.70
N ILE A 39 -5.77 0.97 20.82
CA ILE A 39 -4.98 0.33 19.75
C ILE A 39 -3.58 0.93 19.68
N ALA A 40 -2.62 0.13 19.19
CA ALA A 40 -1.28 0.62 18.87
C ALA A 40 -1.28 1.34 17.52
N LEU A 41 -0.53 2.44 17.43
CA LEU A 41 -0.35 3.22 16.22
C LEU A 41 0.88 2.73 15.44
N HIS A 42 0.74 2.68 14.12
CA HIS A 42 1.77 2.33 13.16
C HIS A 42 1.65 3.27 11.95
N PRO A 43 2.09 4.53 12.08
CA PRO A 43 1.77 5.57 11.11
C PRO A 43 2.49 5.37 9.77
N PHE A 44 1.78 5.63 8.67
CA PHE A 44 2.29 5.61 7.30
C PHE A 44 1.43 6.47 6.38
N MET A 45 1.83 6.60 5.11
CA MET A 45 1.08 7.31 4.08
C MET A 45 0.40 6.31 3.13
N GLY A 46 -0.93 6.36 2.99
CA GLY A 46 -1.71 5.51 2.09
C GLY A 46 -1.46 5.85 0.61
N VAL A 47 -1.35 7.15 0.31
CA VAL A 47 -1.10 7.65 -1.04
C VAL A 47 0.36 7.99 -1.25
N MET A 48 1.01 7.27 -2.17
CA MET A 48 2.34 7.59 -2.70
C MET A 48 2.43 7.17 -4.17
N GLY A 49 2.71 8.10 -5.08
CA GLY A 49 2.74 7.74 -6.49
C GLY A 49 3.13 8.86 -7.45
N LEU A 50 3.22 8.47 -8.72
CA LEU A 50 3.47 9.34 -9.86
C LEU A 50 2.19 9.42 -10.72
N PRO A 51 1.96 10.54 -11.42
CA PRO A 51 0.84 10.65 -12.37
C PRO A 51 1.00 9.67 -13.55
N PRO A 52 -0.10 9.11 -14.11
CA PRO A 52 -0.03 8.34 -15.33
C PRO A 52 0.35 9.23 -16.54
N ASP A 53 0.94 8.64 -17.59
CA ASP A 53 1.22 9.31 -18.87
C ASP A 53 -0.06 9.43 -19.73
N GLU A 54 -1.08 10.08 -19.16
CA GLU A 54 -2.37 10.29 -19.80
C GLU A 54 -2.84 11.73 -19.49
N PRO A 55 -3.32 12.50 -20.48
CA PRO A 55 -3.87 13.82 -20.22
C PRO A 55 -5.12 13.76 -19.33
N GLY A 56 -5.26 14.75 -18.43
CA GLY A 56 -6.49 14.94 -17.63
C GLY A 56 -6.25 14.94 -16.12
N ILE A 57 -7.37 14.99 -15.39
CA ILE A 57 -7.36 14.86 -13.92
C ILE A 57 -7.54 13.38 -13.60
N HIS A 58 -6.58 12.82 -12.88
CA HIS A 58 -6.62 11.45 -12.41
C HIS A 58 -6.87 11.44 -10.91
N PRO A 59 -7.91 10.75 -10.42
CA PRO A 59 -8.10 10.56 -8.99
C PRO A 59 -6.94 9.71 -8.40
N THR A 60 -6.65 9.89 -7.12
CA THR A 60 -5.63 9.11 -6.40
C THR A 60 -6.07 7.66 -6.16
N ASN A 61 -7.38 7.42 -6.12
CA ASN A 61 -8.02 6.11 -6.09
C ASN A 61 -8.61 5.74 -7.48
N PRO A 62 -8.49 4.49 -7.95
CA PRO A 62 -7.75 3.35 -7.37
C PRO A 62 -6.23 3.45 -7.58
N PRO A 63 -5.40 2.62 -6.91
CA PRO A 63 -3.98 2.53 -7.21
C PRO A 63 -3.72 2.08 -8.66
N ARG A 64 -2.58 2.50 -9.20
CA ARG A 64 -2.08 2.17 -10.53
C ARG A 64 -0.68 1.58 -10.43
N PHE A 65 -0.16 1.08 -11.54
CA PHE A 65 1.21 0.56 -11.62
C PHE A 65 2.29 1.60 -11.21
N CYS A 66 1.96 2.89 -11.28
CA CYS A 66 2.81 4.01 -10.87
C CYS A 66 2.57 4.49 -9.42
N GLY A 67 1.87 3.69 -8.59
CA GLY A 67 1.53 4.01 -7.21
C GLY A 67 0.12 4.62 -7.09
N GLY A 68 -0.06 5.61 -6.22
CA GLY A 68 -1.37 6.19 -5.88
C GLY A 68 -1.83 5.71 -4.51
N ASN A 69 -3.10 5.36 -4.35
CA ASN A 69 -3.69 4.80 -3.13
C ASN A 69 -3.20 3.36 -2.85
N ILE A 70 -1.95 3.21 -2.40
CA ILE A 70 -1.29 1.90 -2.24
C ILE A 70 -1.79 1.18 -0.99
N ASP A 71 -2.02 1.93 0.09
CA ASP A 71 -2.57 1.46 1.37
C ASP A 71 -1.80 0.28 1.95
N CYS A 72 -0.47 0.33 1.82
CA CYS A 72 0.42 -0.70 2.31
C CYS A 72 1.05 -0.26 3.64
N LYS A 73 0.54 -0.79 4.75
CA LYS A 73 1.02 -0.52 6.12
C LYS A 73 2.51 -0.84 6.36
N GLU A 74 3.17 -1.48 5.40
CA GLU A 74 4.61 -1.78 5.44
C GLU A 74 5.48 -0.62 4.90
N LEU A 75 4.85 0.41 4.31
CA LEU A 75 5.50 1.65 3.87
C LEU A 75 5.68 2.65 5.02
N VAL A 76 6.39 2.19 6.05
CA VAL A 76 6.74 3.00 7.23
C VAL A 76 8.09 3.71 7.07
N ALA A 77 8.43 4.58 8.02
CA ALA A 77 9.75 5.20 8.10
C ALA A 77 10.87 4.13 8.04
N GLY A 78 11.86 4.36 7.17
CA GLY A 78 12.95 3.41 6.91
C GLY A 78 12.69 2.42 5.77
N SER A 79 11.46 2.35 5.23
CA SER A 79 11.16 1.63 3.99
C SER A 79 11.61 2.43 2.76
N THR A 80 11.94 1.72 1.68
CA THR A 80 12.21 2.29 0.35
C THR A 80 11.15 1.82 -0.63
N LEU A 81 10.43 2.74 -1.24
CA LEU A 81 9.48 2.49 -2.32
C LEU A 81 10.15 2.74 -3.67
N TYR A 82 10.10 1.76 -4.56
CA TYR A 82 10.58 1.85 -5.93
C TYR A 82 9.36 1.99 -6.86
N LEU A 83 9.31 3.09 -7.62
CA LEU A 83 8.19 3.40 -8.52
C LEU A 83 8.67 3.46 -9.98
N PRO A 84 7.90 2.90 -10.93
CA PRO A 84 8.16 3.10 -12.35
C PRO A 84 7.86 4.56 -12.73
N ILE A 85 8.85 5.24 -13.31
CA ILE A 85 8.72 6.63 -13.76
C ILE A 85 7.94 6.66 -15.09
N THR A 86 6.77 7.29 -15.06
CA THR A 86 5.83 7.40 -16.19
C THR A 86 6.06 8.65 -17.04
N LEU A 87 6.56 9.72 -16.43
CA LEU A 87 6.69 11.04 -17.04
C LEU A 87 8.02 11.71 -16.64
N PRO A 88 8.55 12.64 -17.47
CA PRO A 88 9.69 13.47 -17.09
C PRO A 88 9.48 14.16 -15.74
N GLU A 89 10.55 14.31 -14.97
CA GLU A 89 10.56 14.92 -13.62
C GLU A 89 9.79 14.12 -12.55
N ALA A 90 9.22 12.97 -12.90
CA ALA A 90 8.45 12.04 -12.06
C ALA A 90 7.16 12.63 -11.44
N LEU A 91 7.15 13.88 -10.98
CA LEU A 91 5.99 14.58 -10.41
C LEU A 91 5.36 13.84 -9.21
N PHE A 92 6.21 13.33 -8.32
CA PHE A 92 5.79 12.55 -7.16
C PHE A 92 4.84 13.32 -6.23
N SER A 93 3.82 12.62 -5.73
CA SER A 93 2.86 13.09 -4.74
C SER A 93 2.71 12.10 -3.59
N VAL A 94 2.49 12.62 -2.38
CA VAL A 94 2.25 11.86 -1.15
C VAL A 94 1.12 12.49 -0.34
N GLY A 95 0.31 11.66 0.31
CA GLY A 95 -0.82 12.09 1.12
C GLY A 95 -1.47 10.93 1.86
N ASP A 96 -2.64 11.19 2.42
CA ASP A 96 -3.46 10.17 3.09
C ASP A 96 -2.76 9.54 4.31
N GLY A 97 -2.59 10.34 5.36
CA GLY A 97 -1.90 9.89 6.56
C GLY A 97 -2.77 8.93 7.36
N HIS A 98 -2.27 7.73 7.62
CA HIS A 98 -2.94 6.72 8.43
C HIS A 98 -2.19 6.55 9.74
N ALA A 99 -2.89 6.61 10.88
CA ALA A 99 -2.28 6.29 12.17
C ALA A 99 -2.12 4.77 12.36
N VAL A 100 -3.01 3.98 11.75
CA VAL A 100 -2.95 2.53 11.68
C VAL A 100 -3.94 2.01 10.64
N GLN A 101 -3.57 0.92 9.95
CA GLN A 101 -4.42 0.21 9.01
C GLN A 101 -4.24 -1.31 9.15
N GLY A 102 -5.34 -2.06 9.00
CA GLY A 102 -5.30 -3.52 8.83
C GLY A 102 -5.07 -3.93 7.37
N ASP A 103 -4.67 -5.19 7.15
CA ASP A 103 -4.65 -5.75 5.80
C ASP A 103 -6.08 -5.79 5.24
N GLY A 104 -6.24 -5.31 4.01
CA GLY A 104 -7.51 -5.26 3.30
C GLY A 104 -8.33 -4.00 3.54
N GLU A 105 -7.97 -3.15 4.51
CA GLU A 105 -8.68 -1.89 4.79
C GLU A 105 -10.21 -2.06 4.78
N VAL A 106 -10.70 -3.11 5.43
CA VAL A 106 -12.00 -3.73 5.08
C VAL A 106 -13.23 -2.82 5.18
N SER A 107 -13.16 -1.77 6.00
CA SER A 107 -14.22 -0.78 6.14
C SER A 107 -14.20 0.32 5.08
N GLY A 108 -13.16 0.38 4.25
CA GLY A 108 -12.91 1.42 3.24
C GLY A 108 -12.20 2.67 3.77
N VAL A 109 -11.75 2.66 5.02
CA VAL A 109 -10.92 3.72 5.62
C VAL A 109 -10.03 3.13 6.68
N ALA A 110 -8.86 3.75 6.87
CA ALA A 110 -7.98 3.51 7.99
C ALA A 110 -8.39 4.34 9.23
N LEU A 111 -7.51 4.41 10.23
CA LEU A 111 -7.55 5.50 11.19
C LEU A 111 -6.86 6.72 10.57
N GLU A 112 -7.63 7.53 9.85
CA GLU A 112 -7.14 8.74 9.19
C GLU A 112 -6.59 9.77 10.18
N CYS A 113 -5.40 10.31 9.92
CA CYS A 113 -4.80 11.36 10.73
C CYS A 113 -3.92 12.32 9.92
N PRO A 114 -3.89 13.61 10.30
CA PRO A 114 -2.93 14.55 9.73
C PRO A 114 -1.51 14.19 10.15
N MET A 115 -0.56 14.33 9.22
CA MET A 115 0.87 14.18 9.50
C MET A 115 1.53 15.55 9.56
N GLU A 116 2.22 15.85 10.66
CA GLU A 116 2.94 17.13 10.81
C GLU A 116 4.15 17.22 9.88
N CYS A 117 4.88 16.11 9.70
CA CYS A 117 6.06 16.05 8.85
C CYS A 117 6.18 14.65 8.22
N VAL A 118 6.49 14.62 6.92
CA VAL A 118 6.85 13.40 6.17
C VAL A 118 8.18 13.69 5.46
N ASP A 119 9.26 13.11 5.96
CA ASP A 119 10.61 13.31 5.40
C ASP A 119 10.92 12.21 4.37
N LEU A 120 11.16 12.61 3.12
CA LEU A 120 11.37 11.72 1.98
C LEU A 120 12.67 12.10 1.26
N THR A 121 13.46 11.08 0.90
CA THR A 121 14.66 11.24 0.06
C THR A 121 14.47 10.53 -1.27
N PHE A 122 14.75 11.23 -2.37
CA PHE A 122 14.58 10.71 -3.72
C PHE A 122 15.92 10.34 -4.36
N TYR A 123 15.93 9.18 -5.02
CA TYR A 123 17.05 8.70 -5.83
C TYR A 123 16.53 8.31 -7.22
N LEU A 124 17.26 8.72 -8.26
CA LEU A 124 17.01 8.28 -9.62
C LEU A 124 17.82 7.01 -9.90
N ARG A 125 17.18 6.00 -10.48
CA ARG A 125 17.80 4.74 -10.91
C ARG A 125 17.40 4.42 -12.34
N ASP A 126 18.39 4.23 -13.21
CA ASP A 126 18.25 3.85 -14.61
C ASP A 126 18.54 2.35 -14.85
N ASP A 127 18.92 1.63 -13.81
CA ASP A 127 19.31 0.23 -13.82
C ASP A 127 18.17 -0.72 -13.40
N LEU A 128 16.98 -0.20 -13.11
CA LEU A 128 15.80 -0.96 -12.68
C LEU A 128 14.64 -0.82 -13.66
N PRO A 129 14.41 -1.81 -14.56
CA PRO A 129 13.20 -1.84 -15.37
C PRO A 129 12.01 -2.32 -14.52
N LEU A 130 11.25 -1.38 -13.96
CA LEU A 130 10.08 -1.67 -13.13
C LEU A 130 8.80 -1.59 -13.96
N THR A 131 7.93 -2.60 -13.81
CA THR A 131 6.56 -2.61 -14.36
C THR A 131 5.51 -2.40 -13.28
N THR A 132 5.83 -2.73 -12.03
CA THR A 132 5.01 -2.45 -10.84
C THR A 132 5.88 -1.99 -9.66
N PRO A 133 5.27 -1.39 -8.62
CA PRO A 133 6.02 -0.93 -7.48
C PRO A 133 6.64 -2.08 -6.67
N ARG A 134 7.81 -1.81 -6.09
CA ARG A 134 8.48 -2.71 -5.14
C ARG A 134 8.78 -1.97 -3.85
N ILE A 135 8.80 -2.68 -2.74
CA ILE A 135 9.13 -2.13 -1.42
C ILE A 135 10.29 -2.95 -0.85
N HIS A 136 11.27 -2.25 -0.29
CA HIS A 136 12.29 -2.85 0.56
C HIS A 136 12.21 -2.26 1.95
N SER A 137 12.02 -3.09 2.96
CA SER A 137 11.97 -2.68 4.36
C SER A 137 12.82 -3.58 5.24
N SER A 138 12.85 -3.31 6.55
CA SER A 138 13.49 -4.19 7.54
C SER A 138 12.89 -5.60 7.58
N LYS A 139 11.68 -5.80 7.04
CA LYS A 139 11.03 -7.12 6.93
C LYS A 139 11.38 -7.87 5.64
N GLY A 140 12.07 -7.21 4.70
CA GLY A 140 12.50 -7.79 3.43
C GLY A 140 11.85 -7.11 2.22
N TRP A 141 11.90 -7.81 1.09
CA TRP A 141 11.35 -7.35 -0.18
C TRP A 141 9.87 -7.69 -0.33
N MET A 142 9.10 -6.76 -0.88
CA MET A 142 7.71 -6.93 -1.26
C MET A 142 7.52 -6.40 -2.68
N THR A 143 6.66 -7.06 -3.44
CA THR A 143 6.25 -6.63 -4.79
C THR A 143 4.75 -6.40 -4.80
N LEU A 144 4.32 -5.34 -5.48
CA LEU A 144 2.92 -4.92 -5.50
C LEU A 144 2.29 -5.27 -6.85
N GLY A 145 1.03 -5.66 -6.78
CA GLY A 145 0.16 -5.87 -7.94
C GLY A 145 -1.18 -5.23 -7.68
N PHE A 146 -1.70 -4.50 -8.66
CA PHE A 146 -2.96 -3.76 -8.56
C PHE A 146 -3.87 -4.16 -9.70
N HIS A 147 -5.11 -4.52 -9.35
CA HIS A 147 -6.16 -4.86 -10.29
C HIS A 147 -7.52 -4.76 -9.58
N GLU A 148 -8.59 -4.51 -10.33
CA GLU A 148 -9.98 -4.57 -9.84
C GLU A 148 -10.40 -5.98 -9.35
N ASN A 149 -9.56 -6.99 -9.58
CA ASN A 149 -9.81 -8.37 -9.21
C ASN A 149 -8.61 -8.85 -8.38
N LEU A 150 -8.88 -9.24 -7.14
CA LEU A 150 -7.83 -9.62 -6.19
C LEU A 150 -6.96 -10.79 -6.68
N HIS A 151 -7.53 -11.72 -7.45
CA HIS A 151 -6.80 -12.84 -8.00
C HIS A 151 -5.82 -12.38 -9.10
N GLU A 152 -6.25 -11.49 -9.99
CA GLU A 152 -5.36 -10.86 -10.98
C GLU A 152 -4.27 -10.01 -10.33
N ALA A 153 -4.63 -9.22 -9.31
CA ALA A 153 -3.66 -8.46 -8.52
C ALA A 153 -2.61 -9.39 -7.88
N SER A 154 -3.02 -10.55 -7.38
CA SER A 154 -2.10 -11.54 -6.80
C SER A 154 -1.16 -12.15 -7.84
N TYR A 155 -1.63 -12.41 -9.07
CA TYR A 155 -0.75 -12.87 -10.15
C TYR A 155 0.30 -11.84 -10.50
N ILE A 156 -0.10 -10.57 -10.65
CA ILE A 156 0.83 -9.47 -10.94
C ILE A 156 1.89 -9.35 -9.84
N ALA A 157 1.47 -9.38 -8.57
CA ALA A 157 2.39 -9.29 -7.44
C ALA A 157 3.39 -10.46 -7.40
N VAL A 158 2.90 -11.70 -7.61
CA VAL A 158 3.74 -12.90 -7.64
C VAL A 158 4.68 -12.87 -8.85
N ASP A 159 4.21 -12.50 -10.03
CA ASP A 159 5.03 -12.41 -11.24
C ASP A 159 6.22 -11.45 -11.04
N ALA A 160 5.95 -10.27 -10.48
CA ALA A 160 6.98 -9.30 -10.11
C ALA A 160 7.94 -9.84 -9.03
N MET A 161 7.44 -10.65 -8.08
CA MET A 161 8.30 -11.30 -7.08
C MET A 161 9.23 -12.33 -7.74
N LEU A 162 8.74 -13.09 -8.71
CA LEU A 162 9.57 -14.06 -9.43
C LEU A 162 10.69 -13.36 -10.21
N ASP A 163 10.40 -12.23 -10.86
CA ASP A 163 11.44 -11.42 -11.51
C ASP A 163 12.48 -10.92 -10.50
N LEU A 164 12.03 -10.39 -9.37
CA LEU A 164 12.93 -9.95 -8.30
C LEU A 164 13.79 -11.12 -7.76
N MET A 165 13.22 -12.30 -7.59
CA MET A 165 13.98 -13.48 -7.15
C MET A 165 15.02 -13.91 -8.17
N VAL A 166 14.70 -13.87 -9.46
CA VAL A 166 15.66 -14.16 -10.55
C VAL A 166 16.79 -13.13 -10.53
N GLU A 167 16.47 -11.84 -10.41
CA GLU A 167 17.44 -10.75 -10.33
C GLU A 167 18.38 -10.90 -9.12
N GLN A 168 17.83 -11.14 -7.93
CA GLN A 168 18.61 -11.17 -6.68
C GLN A 168 19.43 -12.44 -6.49
N TYR A 169 18.89 -13.59 -6.89
CA TYR A 169 19.50 -14.90 -6.59
C TYR A 169 20.08 -15.60 -7.82
N GLN A 170 19.93 -15.03 -9.02
CA GLN A 170 20.47 -15.59 -10.27
C GLN A 170 19.96 -17.04 -10.52
N ILE A 171 18.70 -17.29 -10.16
CA ILE A 171 18.02 -18.57 -10.34
C ILE A 171 17.07 -18.53 -11.54
N SER A 172 16.66 -19.70 -12.05
CA SER A 172 15.67 -19.77 -13.13
C SER A 172 14.25 -19.47 -12.61
N ARG A 173 13.36 -18.96 -13.47
CA ARG A 173 11.94 -18.74 -13.10
C ARG A 173 11.22 -20.01 -12.58
N PRO A 174 11.41 -21.21 -13.17
CA PRO A 174 10.85 -22.45 -12.60
C PRO A 174 11.34 -22.76 -11.18
N GLN A 175 12.62 -22.47 -10.90
CA GLN A 175 13.17 -22.61 -9.54
C GLN A 175 12.60 -21.55 -8.60
N ALA A 176 12.47 -20.30 -9.06
CA ALA A 176 11.90 -19.21 -8.30
C ALA A 176 10.46 -19.52 -7.85
N ILE A 177 9.58 -19.99 -8.74
CA ILE A 177 8.19 -20.31 -8.36
C ILE A 177 8.10 -21.52 -7.43
N ALA A 178 8.96 -22.54 -7.61
CA ALA A 178 9.02 -23.68 -6.70
C ALA A 178 9.45 -23.26 -5.28
N LEU A 179 10.39 -22.30 -5.16
CA LEU A 179 10.81 -21.74 -3.89
C LEU A 179 9.76 -20.78 -3.32
N ALA A 180 9.15 -19.93 -4.15
CA ALA A 180 8.20 -18.91 -3.72
C ALA A 180 7.04 -19.53 -2.93
N SER A 181 6.53 -20.69 -3.36
CA SER A 181 5.49 -21.42 -2.62
C SER A 181 5.85 -21.79 -1.17
N LEU A 182 7.14 -21.76 -0.81
CA LEU A 182 7.63 -22.14 0.52
C LEU A 182 8.00 -20.93 1.39
N VAL A 183 8.29 -19.78 0.78
CA VAL A 183 8.93 -18.64 1.47
C VAL A 183 8.31 -17.27 1.17
N VAL A 184 7.39 -17.18 0.20
CA VAL A 184 6.71 -15.93 -0.14
C VAL A 184 5.30 -15.94 0.44
N ASP A 185 5.01 -14.94 1.26
CA ASP A 185 3.66 -14.67 1.74
C ASP A 185 2.92 -13.74 0.78
N VAL A 186 1.71 -14.13 0.37
CA VAL A 186 0.81 -13.24 -0.38
C VAL A 186 -0.10 -12.53 0.62
N ARG A 187 -0.05 -11.20 0.62
CA ARG A 187 -0.83 -10.32 1.50
C ARG A 187 -1.71 -9.39 0.68
N VAL A 188 -2.70 -8.80 1.33
CA VAL A 188 -3.67 -7.89 0.70
C VAL A 188 -3.57 -6.53 1.38
N THR A 189 -3.27 -5.48 0.61
CA THR A 189 -3.14 -4.11 1.14
C THR A 189 -4.53 -3.52 1.41
N GLN A 190 -5.38 -3.50 0.37
CA GLN A 190 -6.77 -3.03 0.42
C GLN A 190 -7.69 -3.89 -0.49
N ILE A 191 -8.98 -3.94 -0.18
CA ILE A 191 -10.06 -4.58 -0.98
C ILE A 191 -11.38 -3.81 -0.94
N ALA A 192 -11.35 -2.62 -0.38
CA ALA A 192 -12.52 -1.82 -0.06
C ALA A 192 -12.69 -0.66 -1.04
#